data_AF-A0A7G1NZS8-F1
#
_entry.id   AF-A0A7G1NZS8-F1
#
_cell.length_a   1.000
_cell.length_b   1.000
_cell.length_c   1.000
_cell.angle_alpha   90.00
_cell.angle_beta   90.00
_cell.angle_gamma   90.00
#
_symmetry.space_group_name_H-M   'P 1'
#
loop_
_entity.id
_entity.type
_entity.pdbx_description
1 polymer ?
#
loop_
_entity_poly.entity_id
_entity_poly.type
_entity_poly.pdbx_seq_one_letter_code
_entity_poly.pdbx_strand_id
1 'polypeptide(L)'
;MTAGARWHDGPVIDLERIRAERMAYFRALDESATLRHYFRHADDDGGLWFFEAVPDRGELTVTKQAELTPAGQLHRYSWEHLEDKHGFLTDRAIDPEEDPLEAISAEEFQRVWSR
;
A
#
# COMPACT_ATOMS: atom_id res chain seq x y z
N MET A 1 19.42 10.56 48.55
CA MET A 1 19.17 9.18 48.06
C MET A 1 18.23 9.29 46.87
N THR A 2 18.64 8.68 45.77
CA THR A 2 18.26 8.94 44.37
C THR A 2 16.78 8.72 44.07
N ALA A 3 16.13 9.76 43.55
CA ALA A 3 14.86 9.64 42.83
C ALA A 3 15.11 8.90 41.51
N GLY A 4 14.50 7.73 41.35
CA GLY A 4 14.46 7.02 40.09
C GLY A 4 13.56 7.79 39.11
N ALA A 5 14.18 8.38 38.10
CA ALA A 5 13.49 8.97 36.98
C ALA A 5 13.67 8.04 35.79
N ARG A 6 12.70 7.12 35.62
CA ARG A 6 12.57 6.28 34.42
C ARG A 6 12.13 7.20 33.28
N TRP A 7 13.08 7.57 32.44
CA TRP A 7 12.81 8.20 31.15
C TRP A 7 13.67 7.47 30.12
N HIS A 8 13.02 6.89 29.11
CA HIS A 8 13.45 6.71 27.71
C HIS A 8 12.65 5.58 27.06
N ASP A 9 11.32 5.73 26.97
CA ASP A 9 10.41 4.80 26.26
C ASP A 9 9.43 5.58 25.33
N GLY A 10 9.74 6.83 24.96
CA GLY A 10 8.74 7.83 24.50
C GLY A 10 8.47 8.03 22.99
N PRO A 11 9.38 7.73 22.04
CA PRO A 11 9.07 7.89 20.61
C PRO A 11 9.18 6.60 19.75
N VAL A 12 10.05 5.65 20.11
CA VAL A 12 10.27 4.43 19.31
C VAL A 12 9.11 3.43 19.46
N ILE A 13 8.53 3.34 20.66
CA ILE A 13 7.33 2.51 20.91
C ILE A 13 6.14 3.00 20.08
N ASP A 14 6.06 4.30 19.83
CA ASP A 14 4.96 4.87 19.06
C ASP A 14 5.04 4.50 17.57
N LEU A 15 6.23 4.55 16.97
CA LEU A 15 6.43 4.20 15.55
C LEU A 15 6.19 2.72 15.27
N GLU A 16 6.74 1.82 16.09
CA GLU A 16 6.51 0.37 15.93
C GLU A 16 5.03 0.02 16.14
N ARG A 17 4.36 0.69 17.09
CA ARG A 17 2.92 0.53 17.30
C ARG A 17 2.11 1.03 16.11
N ILE A 18 2.38 2.24 15.62
CA ILE A 18 1.71 2.81 14.44
C ILE A 18 1.89 1.89 13.23
N ARG A 19 3.10 1.35 13.03
CA ARG A 19 3.38 0.40 11.95
C ARG A 19 2.57 -0.88 12.11
N ALA A 20 2.55 -1.47 13.30
CA ALA A 20 1.78 -2.68 13.58
C ALA A 20 0.27 -2.46 13.39
N GLU A 21 -0.25 -1.30 13.81
CA GLU A 21 -1.65 -0.91 13.61
C GLU A 21 -1.97 -0.77 12.11
N ARG A 22 -1.10 -0.13 11.31
CA ARG A 22 -1.25 -0.06 9.84
C ARG A 22 -1.22 -1.44 9.20
N MET A 23 -0.28 -2.30 9.57
CA MET A 23 -0.19 -3.67 9.06
C MET A 23 -1.45 -4.46 9.38
N ALA A 24 -1.95 -4.37 10.63
CA ALA A 24 -3.18 -5.04 11.04
C ALA A 24 -4.41 -4.53 10.28
N TYR A 25 -4.49 -3.22 10.05
CA TYR A 25 -5.55 -2.61 9.26
C TYR A 25 -5.57 -3.13 7.81
N PHE A 26 -4.46 -3.00 7.08
CA PHE A 26 -4.40 -3.44 5.69
C PHE A 26 -4.54 -4.95 5.55
N ARG A 27 -4.04 -5.73 6.51
CA ARG A 27 -4.23 -7.17 6.55
C ARG A 27 -5.70 -7.54 6.70
N ALA A 28 -6.40 -6.94 7.67
CA ALA A 28 -7.82 -7.20 7.89
C ALA A 28 -8.64 -6.82 6.65
N LEU A 29 -8.27 -5.72 5.99
CA LEU A 29 -8.92 -5.27 4.76
C LEU A 29 -8.67 -6.25 3.58
N ASP A 30 -7.42 -6.67 3.37
CA ASP A 30 -7.07 -7.65 2.32
C ASP A 30 -7.71 -9.02 2.56
N GLU A 31 -7.71 -9.52 3.80
CA GLU A 31 -8.27 -10.84 4.14
C GLU A 31 -9.80 -10.89 4.10
N SER A 32 -10.48 -9.77 4.36
CA SER A 32 -11.96 -9.70 4.38
C SER A 32 -12.59 -9.26 3.05
N ALA A 33 -11.79 -8.82 2.08
CA ALA A 33 -12.29 -8.29 0.82
C ALA A 33 -13.03 -9.35 0.00
N THR A 34 -14.30 -9.06 -0.31
CA THR A 34 -15.16 -9.87 -1.18
C THR A 34 -15.23 -9.35 -2.62
N LEU A 35 -14.83 -8.11 -2.84
CA LEU A 35 -14.76 -7.43 -4.13
C LEU A 35 -13.41 -6.72 -4.26
N ARG A 36 -12.80 -6.81 -5.43
CA ARG A 36 -11.51 -6.20 -5.75
C ARG A 36 -11.60 -5.47 -7.09
N HIS A 37 -11.03 -4.28 -7.11
CA HIS A 37 -10.88 -3.44 -8.29
C HIS A 37 -9.40 -3.34 -8.63
N TYR A 38 -9.10 -3.29 -9.94
CA TYR A 38 -7.75 -3.30 -10.43
C TYR A 38 -7.53 -2.12 -11.36
N PHE A 39 -6.42 -1.42 -11.17
CA PHE A 39 -6.10 -0.22 -11.92
C PHE A 39 -4.65 -0.23 -12.38
N ARG A 40 -4.39 0.50 -13.46
CA ARG A 40 -3.07 0.82 -13.96
C ARG A 40 -2.92 2.33 -14.17
N HIS A 41 -1.72 2.84 -13.94
CA HIS A 41 -1.33 4.19 -14.31
C HIS A 41 0.05 4.16 -14.95
N ALA A 42 0.24 4.93 -16.02
CA ALA A 42 1.55 5.21 -16.58
C ALA A 42 1.95 6.62 -16.16
N ASP A 43 3.11 6.76 -15.53
CA ASP A 43 3.67 8.07 -15.21
C ASP A 43 4.43 8.66 -16.41
N ASP A 44 4.73 9.95 -16.34
CA ASP A 44 5.41 10.70 -17.41
C ASP A 44 6.84 10.22 -17.67
N ASP A 45 7.47 9.56 -16.70
CA ASP A 45 8.83 9.01 -16.79
C ASP A 45 8.84 7.58 -17.37
N GLY A 46 7.67 7.03 -17.70
CA GLY A 46 7.49 5.70 -18.31
C GLY A 46 7.41 4.55 -17.29
N GLY A 47 7.29 4.86 -16.00
CA GLY A 47 6.97 3.91 -14.96
C GLY A 47 5.51 3.47 -15.06
N LEU A 48 5.26 2.21 -14.71
CA LEU A 48 3.91 1.64 -14.68
C LEU A 48 3.54 1.27 -13.26
N TRP A 49 2.44 1.85 -12.79
CA TRP A 49 1.86 1.58 -11.49
C TRP A 49 0.63 0.68 -11.66
N PHE A 50 0.50 -0.29 -10.76
CA PHE A 50 -0.60 -1.24 -10.72
C PHE A 50 -1.18 -1.26 -9.30
N PHE A 51 -2.50 -1.18 -9.19
CA PHE A 51 -3.19 -1.14 -7.91
C PHE A 51 -4.27 -2.21 -7.84
N GLU A 52 -4.32 -2.92 -6.72
CA GLU A 52 -5.50 -3.66 -6.27
C GLU A 52 -6.14 -2.86 -5.13
N ALA A 53 -7.38 -2.44 -5.33
CA ALA A 53 -8.14 -1.66 -4.36
C ALA A 53 -9.43 -2.37 -3.98
N VAL A 54 -9.88 -2.14 -2.75
CA VAL A 54 -11.10 -2.73 -2.21
C VAL A 54 -11.97 -1.63 -1.60
N PRO A 55 -13.30 -1.79 -1.61
CA PRO A 55 -14.17 -0.85 -0.94
C PRO A 55 -13.94 -0.85 0.58
N ASP A 56 -13.63 0.30 1.15
CA ASP A 56 -13.62 0.55 2.60
C ASP A 56 -14.27 1.89 2.90
N ARG A 57 -15.23 1.92 3.84
CA ARG A 57 -15.88 3.15 4.33
C ARG A 57 -16.43 4.11 3.26
N GLY A 58 -16.78 3.60 2.08
CA GLY A 58 -17.31 4.39 0.96
C GLY A 58 -16.25 4.86 -0.04
N GLU A 59 -14.98 4.49 0.16
CA GLU A 59 -13.84 4.81 -0.69
C GLU A 59 -13.20 3.53 -1.26
N LEU A 60 -12.34 3.65 -2.28
CA LEU A 60 -11.52 2.55 -2.78
C LEU A 60 -10.12 2.62 -2.16
N THR A 61 -9.85 1.78 -1.16
CA THR A 61 -8.55 1.72 -0.49
C THR A 61 -7.63 0.72 -1.18
N VAL A 62 -6.40 1.14 -1.49
CA VAL A 62 -5.38 0.27 -2.09
C VAL A 62 -4.86 -0.73 -1.05
N THR A 63 -4.88 -2.01 -1.41
CA THR A 63 -4.40 -3.12 -0.56
C THR A 63 -3.14 -3.79 -1.11
N LYS A 64 -2.94 -3.72 -2.43
CA LYS A 64 -1.69 -4.10 -3.09
C LYS A 64 -1.32 -3.07 -4.15
N GLN A 65 -0.03 -2.76 -4.24
CA GLN A 65 0.52 -1.81 -5.19
C GLN A 65 1.81 -2.36 -5.77
N ALA A 66 1.98 -2.24 -7.08
CA ALA A 66 3.23 -2.57 -7.74
C ALA A 66 3.67 -1.44 -8.67
N GLU A 67 4.95 -1.11 -8.64
CA GLU A 67 5.61 -0.20 -9.58
C GLU A 67 6.58 -1.01 -10.42
N LEU A 68 6.39 -0.99 -11.74
CA LEU A 68 7.36 -1.46 -12.71
C LEU A 68 8.09 -0.24 -13.28
N THR A 69 9.34 -0.07 -12.87
CA THR A 69 10.16 1.07 -13.30
C THR A 69 10.53 0.96 -14.79
N PRO A 70 10.91 2.07 -15.44
CA PRO A 70 11.42 2.03 -16.82
C PRO A 70 12.63 1.11 -17.00
N ALA A 71 13.42 0.90 -15.94
CA ALA A 71 14.55 -0.03 -15.92
C ALA A 71 14.13 -1.51 -15.76
N GLY A 72 12.84 -1.78 -15.63
CA GLY A 72 12.27 -3.12 -15.45
C GLY A 72 12.35 -3.66 -14.02
N GLN A 73 12.67 -2.83 -13.04
CA GLN A 73 12.64 -3.21 -11.63
C GLN A 73 11.20 -3.20 -11.12
N LEU A 74 10.85 -4.18 -10.30
CA LEU A 74 9.50 -4.35 -9.78
C LEU A 74 9.50 -4.18 -8.27
N HIS A 75 8.89 -3.09 -7.81
CA HIS A 75 8.64 -2.81 -6.40
C HIS A 75 7.20 -3.20 -6.07
N ARG A 76 6.99 -3.84 -4.92
CA ARG A 76 5.68 -4.36 -4.50
C ARG A 76 5.42 -3.99 -3.07
N TYR A 77 4.21 -3.50 -2.80
CA TYR A 77 3.78 -3.12 -1.47
C TYR A 77 2.43 -3.76 -1.16
N SER A 78 2.32 -4.29 0.05
CA SER A 78 1.14 -4.91 0.63
C SER A 78 1.20 -4.79 2.16
N TRP A 79 0.23 -5.34 2.89
CA TRP A 79 0.31 -5.39 4.35
C TRP A 79 1.57 -6.11 4.88
N GLU A 80 2.19 -7.01 4.09
CA GLU A 80 3.44 -7.69 4.43
C GLU A 80 4.67 -6.79 4.25
N HIS A 81 4.58 -5.80 3.34
CA HIS A 81 5.66 -4.89 3.00
C HIS A 81 5.09 -3.50 2.68
N LEU A 82 4.87 -2.70 3.73
CA LEU A 82 4.20 -1.40 3.59
C LEU A 82 5.09 -0.33 2.95
N GLU A 83 6.40 -0.36 3.18
CA GLU A 83 7.32 0.68 2.74
C GLU A 83 8.78 0.21 2.77
N ASP A 84 9.58 0.79 1.88
CA ASP A 84 11.03 0.70 1.89
C ASP A 84 11.66 1.99 1.30
N LYS A 85 12.94 1.93 0.94
CA LYS A 85 13.67 3.07 0.38
C LYS A 85 13.21 3.51 -1.02
N HIS A 86 12.39 2.71 -1.71
CA HIS A 86 11.89 2.95 -3.05
C HIS A 86 10.47 3.49 -3.06
N GLY A 87 9.72 3.35 -1.96
CA GLY A 87 8.34 3.82 -1.88
C GLY A 87 7.55 3.15 -0.77
N PHE A 88 6.23 3.27 -0.88
CA PHE A 88 5.28 2.80 0.12
C PHE A 88 3.92 2.49 -0.51
N LEU A 89 3.15 1.64 0.17
CA LEU A 89 1.74 1.42 -0.12
C LEU A 89 0.98 2.73 0.13
N THR A 90 0.37 3.28 -0.91
CA THR A 90 -0.39 4.53 -0.80
C THR A 90 -1.46 4.45 0.30
N ASP A 91 -1.57 5.53 1.08
CA ASP A 91 -2.63 5.74 2.06
C ASP A 91 -3.78 6.59 1.49
N ARG A 92 -3.62 7.13 0.27
CA ARG A 92 -4.67 7.82 -0.46
C ARG A 92 -5.62 6.82 -1.13
N ALA A 93 -6.91 7.00 -0.91
CA ALA A 93 -7.95 6.27 -1.63
C ALA A 93 -7.98 6.65 -3.12
N ILE A 94 -8.35 5.68 -3.95
CA ILE A 94 -8.59 5.88 -5.37
C ILE A 94 -9.97 6.53 -5.56
N ASP A 95 -10.00 7.60 -6.34
CA ASP A 95 -11.20 8.16 -6.91
C ASP A 95 -11.22 7.87 -8.42
N PRO A 96 -12.02 6.90 -8.91
CA PRO A 96 -12.05 6.57 -10.33
C PRO A 96 -12.56 7.69 -11.25
N GLU A 97 -13.23 8.71 -10.71
CA GLU A 97 -13.73 9.85 -11.50
C GLU A 97 -12.67 10.94 -11.66
N GLU A 98 -11.79 11.11 -10.68
CA GLU A 98 -10.79 12.19 -10.63
C GLU A 98 -9.36 11.69 -10.93
N ASP A 99 -9.02 10.46 -10.55
CA ASP A 99 -7.68 9.93 -10.74
C ASP A 99 -7.49 9.39 -12.17
N PRO A 100 -6.37 9.70 -12.85
CA PRO A 100 -6.08 9.28 -14.22
C PRO A 100 -5.64 7.81 -14.28
N LEU A 101 -6.53 6.91 -13.89
CA LEU A 101 -6.32 5.48 -13.78
C LEU A 101 -7.12 4.72 -14.86
N GLU A 102 -6.50 3.71 -15.43
CA GLU A 102 -7.15 2.76 -16.33
C GLU A 102 -7.59 1.53 -15.54
N ALA A 103 -8.87 1.16 -15.62
CA ALA A 103 -9.34 -0.10 -15.05
C ALA A 103 -8.79 -1.28 -15.86
N ILE A 104 -8.20 -2.26 -15.16
CA ILE A 104 -7.62 -3.47 -15.77
C ILE A 104 -8.28 -4.73 -15.20
N SER A 105 -7.96 -5.87 -15.80
CA SER A 105 -8.42 -7.17 -15.28
C SER A 105 -7.59 -7.63 -14.08
N ALA A 106 -8.21 -8.45 -13.24
CA ALA A 106 -7.49 -9.17 -12.18
C ALA A 106 -6.31 -10.00 -12.76
N GLU A 107 -6.51 -10.62 -13.92
CA GLU A 107 -5.47 -11.43 -14.57
C GLU A 107 -4.25 -10.59 -14.96
N GLU A 108 -4.47 -9.40 -15.52
CA GLU A 108 -3.38 -8.48 -15.88
C GLU A 108 -2.58 -8.06 -14.64
N PHE A 109 -3.28 -7.69 -13.56
CA PHE A 109 -2.62 -7.38 -12.29
C PHE A 109 -1.81 -8.57 -11.77
N GLN A 110 -2.40 -9.78 -11.73
CA GLN A 110 -1.73 -10.97 -11.22
C GLN A 110 -0.47 -11.34 -12.03
N ARG A 111 -0.46 -11.12 -13.35
CA ARG A 111 0.73 -11.35 -14.18
C ARG A 111 1.92 -10.49 -13.76
N VAL A 112 1.67 -9.23 -13.38
CA VAL A 112 2.72 -8.33 -12.88
C VAL A 112 3.08 -8.72 -11.44
N TRP A 113 2.06 -8.96 -10.60
CA TRP A 113 2.25 -9.26 -9.20
C TRP A 113 3.09 -10.52 -8.97
N SER A 114 2.84 -11.61 -9.70
CA SER A 114 3.52 -12.90 -9.52
C SER A 114 4.87 -13.06 -10.24
N ARG A 115 5.40 -11.99 -10.86
CA ARG A 115 6.62 -12.03 -11.67
C ARG A 115 7.90 -12.42 -10.92
#